data_AF-A0A959C4L6-F1
#
_entry.id   AF-A0A959C4L6-F1
#
_cell.length_a   1.000
_cell.length_b   1.000
_cell.length_c   1.000
_cell.angle_alpha   90.00
_cell.angle_beta   90.00
_cell.angle_gamma   90.00
#
_symmetry.space_group_name_H-M   'P 1'
#
loop_
_entity.id
_entity.type
_entity.pdbx_description
1 polymer ?
#
loop_
_entity_poly.entity_id
_entity_poly.type
_entity_poly.pdbx_seq_one_letter_code
_entity_poly.pdbx_strand_id
1 'polypeptide(L)'
;MKYTTAFICSMLICLAGTSAQVTIVKGAPNQIFDLSCTKCTMTVEDVSLWPGVRVLPYHKTNSGLVNLLYWKYYDSIMKEEVTTSSELSWEKCTQLIDAIGDGDTVSLQINLVWTDSMEQKQKIYLLLGGLLKSDLASLPLDMEYDAEALTLKHFASIVQIKYEDGKTETYESVSGEMSLTRFDPRTVAIAGSFEFEGNCIGWVKRGTFLNGVFEKE
;
A
#
# COMPACT_ATOMS: atom_id res chain seq x y z
N MET A 1 80.61 9.37 23.51
CA MET A 1 80.13 10.42 24.44
C MET A 1 79.09 11.25 23.70
N LYS A 2 77.78 11.02 23.97
CA LYS A 2 76.58 11.84 23.60
C LYS A 2 76.39 12.14 22.08
N TYR A 3 75.24 12.06 21.40
CA TYR A 3 73.81 12.11 21.71
C TYR A 3 73.02 11.28 20.69
N THR A 4 71.84 10.84 21.15
CA THR A 4 70.70 10.23 20.47
C THR A 4 70.10 11.14 19.38
N THR A 5 69.64 10.58 18.26
CA THR A 5 68.56 11.17 17.47
C THR A 5 67.74 10.07 16.79
N ALA A 6 66.46 10.02 17.17
CA ALA A 6 65.44 9.13 16.64
C ALA A 6 65.10 9.49 15.19
N PHE A 7 64.98 8.49 14.33
CA PHE A 7 64.42 8.61 12.99
C PHE A 7 63.01 7.99 13.01
N ILE A 8 62.01 8.83 13.28
CA ILE A 8 60.61 8.52 12.98
C ILE A 8 60.36 9.15 11.62
N CYS A 9 60.35 8.34 10.55
CA CYS A 9 59.90 8.80 9.24
C CYS A 9 58.50 8.24 8.99
N SER A 10 57.58 9.19 8.89
CA SER A 10 56.13 9.04 8.88
C SER A 10 55.63 8.16 7.74
N MET A 11 54.78 7.17 8.06
CA MET A 11 53.88 6.56 7.07
C MET A 11 52.97 7.66 6.50
N LEU A 12 53.03 7.89 5.19
CA LEU A 12 51.95 8.55 4.47
C LEU A 12 50.77 7.57 4.44
N ILE A 13 49.80 7.81 5.32
CA ILE A 13 48.46 7.24 5.18
C ILE A 13 47.78 8.04 4.06
N CYS A 14 47.74 7.45 2.86
CA CYS A 14 46.84 7.89 1.80
C CYS A 14 45.41 7.67 2.28
N LEU A 15 44.83 8.67 2.95
CA LEU A 15 43.38 8.79 3.08
C LEU A 15 42.84 9.04 1.68
N ALA A 16 42.45 7.96 1.00
CA ALA A 16 41.59 8.05 -0.16
C ALA A 16 40.30 8.71 0.32
N GLY A 17 40.18 10.01 0.09
CA GLY A 17 38.95 10.75 0.28
C GLY A 17 37.92 10.11 -0.64
N THR A 18 37.02 9.33 -0.06
CA THR A 18 35.77 8.94 -0.70
C THR A 18 34.94 10.21 -0.85
N SER A 19 35.15 10.95 -1.94
CA SER A 19 34.22 11.97 -2.36
C SER A 19 32.95 11.26 -2.81
N ALA A 20 32.00 11.09 -1.89
CA ALA A 20 30.63 10.76 -2.25
C ALA A 20 30.13 11.89 -3.13
N GLN A 21 30.07 11.64 -4.44
CA GLN A 21 29.50 12.57 -5.40
C GLN A 21 27.99 12.57 -5.12
N VAL A 22 27.53 13.53 -4.31
CA VAL A 22 26.09 13.78 -4.11
C VAL A 22 25.59 14.35 -5.42
N THR A 23 25.08 13.50 -6.30
CA THR A 23 24.37 13.94 -7.49
C THR A 23 23.08 14.59 -7.02
N ILE A 24 23.09 15.92 -6.88
CA ILE A 24 21.89 16.71 -6.62
C ILE A 24 21.03 16.61 -7.88
N VAL A 25 20.07 15.69 -7.88
CA VAL A 25 19.04 15.61 -8.90
C VAL A 25 18.21 16.89 -8.77
N LYS A 26 18.13 17.67 -9.85
CA LYS A 26 17.34 18.90 -9.90
C LYS A 26 15.87 18.49 -9.70
N GLY A 27 15.33 18.72 -8.51
CA GLY A 27 13.96 18.35 -8.17
C GLY A 27 12.98 19.01 -9.14
N ALA A 28 12.11 18.22 -9.76
CA ALA A 28 10.92 18.75 -10.43
C ALA A 28 10.03 19.41 -9.37
N PRO A 29 9.23 20.43 -9.72
CA PRO A 29 8.34 21.06 -8.75
C PRO A 29 7.40 20.03 -8.12
N ASN A 30 7.19 20.13 -6.81
CA ASN A 30 6.20 19.31 -6.11
C ASN A 30 4.83 19.52 -6.76
N GLN A 31 4.11 18.43 -7.04
CA GLN A 31 2.78 18.47 -7.65
C GLN A 31 1.74 17.98 -6.64
N ILE A 32 0.66 18.74 -6.49
CA ILE A 32 -0.48 18.38 -5.64
C ILE A 32 -1.66 18.09 -6.57
N PHE A 33 -2.29 16.94 -6.40
CA PHE A 33 -3.48 16.54 -7.14
C PHE A 33 -4.66 16.44 -6.18
N ASP A 34 -5.71 17.18 -6.47
CA ASP A 34 -7.03 16.95 -5.88
C ASP A 34 -7.68 15.79 -6.64
N LEU A 35 -7.78 14.64 -5.99
CA LEU A 35 -8.35 13.44 -6.60
C LEU A 35 -9.88 13.53 -6.74
N SER A 36 -10.51 14.48 -6.03
CA SER A 36 -11.95 14.73 -5.98
C SER A 36 -12.40 15.87 -6.92
N CYS A 37 -11.70 16.07 -8.05
CA CYS A 37 -12.05 17.11 -9.01
C CYS A 37 -13.37 16.81 -9.78
N THR A 38 -14.04 17.83 -10.33
CA THR A 38 -15.36 17.68 -11.01
C THR A 38 -15.36 16.71 -12.19
N LYS A 39 -14.23 16.53 -12.86
CA LYS A 39 -14.06 15.57 -13.98
C LYS A 39 -13.37 14.28 -13.55
N CYS A 40 -12.89 14.20 -12.32
CA CYS A 40 -12.16 13.07 -11.81
C CYS A 40 -13.15 12.00 -11.35
N THR A 41 -12.81 10.74 -11.57
CA THR A 41 -13.55 9.61 -10.99
C THR A 41 -12.61 8.67 -10.27
N MET A 42 -13.13 8.03 -9.23
CA MET A 42 -12.40 7.03 -8.44
C MET A 42 -13.26 5.78 -8.39
N THR A 43 -12.71 4.65 -8.80
CA THR A 43 -13.41 3.35 -8.74
C THR A 43 -12.54 2.30 -8.07
N VAL A 44 -13.19 1.32 -7.42
CA VAL A 44 -12.49 0.18 -6.83
C VAL A 44 -12.22 -0.85 -7.91
N GLU A 45 -10.95 -1.08 -8.21
CA GLU A 45 -10.54 -2.20 -9.08
C GLU A 45 -10.66 -3.52 -8.31
N ASP A 46 -10.12 -3.54 -7.08
CA ASP A 46 -10.09 -4.76 -6.27
C ASP A 46 -9.84 -4.48 -4.79
N VAL A 47 -10.20 -5.45 -3.94
CA VAL A 47 -9.91 -5.43 -2.51
C VAL A 47 -9.43 -6.81 -2.11
N SER A 48 -8.43 -6.83 -1.23
CA SER A 48 -7.90 -8.06 -0.65
C SER A 48 -7.70 -7.91 0.84
N LEU A 49 -8.02 -8.96 1.58
CA LEU A 49 -7.67 -9.08 2.99
C LEU A 49 -6.72 -10.26 3.13
N TRP A 50 -5.55 -10.04 3.71
CA TRP A 50 -4.53 -11.07 3.87
C TRP A 50 -4.19 -11.31 5.33
N PRO A 51 -3.82 -12.54 5.72
CA PRO A 51 -3.28 -12.80 7.03
C PRO A 51 -1.90 -12.16 7.22
N GLY A 52 -1.64 -11.71 8.44
CA GLY A 52 -0.39 -11.11 8.89
C GLY A 52 -0.26 -9.62 8.64
N VAL A 53 0.89 -9.08 9.06
CA VAL A 53 1.30 -7.70 8.82
C VAL A 53 1.97 -7.60 7.46
N ARG A 54 1.54 -6.63 6.64
CA ARG A 54 2.16 -6.25 5.37
C ARG A 54 2.61 -4.82 5.47
N VAL A 55 3.70 -4.48 4.78
CA VAL A 55 4.34 -3.16 4.84
C VAL A 55 4.03 -2.33 3.60
N LEU A 56 3.89 -2.99 2.43
CA LEU A 56 3.61 -2.32 1.15
C LEU A 56 2.48 -3.03 0.39
N PRO A 57 1.74 -2.31 -0.47
CA PRO A 57 0.78 -2.94 -1.37
C PRO A 57 1.42 -3.94 -2.34
N TYR A 58 0.75 -5.06 -2.61
CA TYR A 58 1.19 -6.13 -3.53
C TYR A 58 0.17 -6.39 -4.63
N HIS A 59 0.63 -6.89 -5.78
CA HIS A 59 -0.30 -7.37 -6.80
C HIS A 59 -0.97 -8.68 -6.36
N LYS A 60 -2.30 -8.69 -6.22
CA LYS A 60 -3.07 -9.84 -5.68
C LYS A 60 -2.72 -11.18 -6.32
N THR A 61 -2.74 -11.27 -7.66
CA THR A 61 -2.48 -12.52 -8.40
C THR A 61 -1.05 -13.04 -8.28
N ASN A 62 -0.10 -12.14 -8.04
CA ASN A 62 1.33 -12.48 -8.01
C ASN A 62 1.86 -12.58 -6.57
N SER A 63 1.03 -12.25 -5.58
CA SER A 63 1.40 -12.26 -4.17
C SER A 63 1.58 -13.67 -3.60
N GLY A 64 0.91 -14.66 -4.18
CA GLY A 64 0.82 -16.01 -3.62
C GLY A 64 0.04 -16.07 -2.30
N LEU A 65 -0.62 -14.98 -1.90
CA LEU A 65 -1.35 -14.87 -0.64
C LEU A 65 -2.80 -15.32 -0.79
N VAL A 66 -3.31 -16.00 0.24
CA VAL A 66 -4.73 -16.37 0.33
C VAL A 66 -5.53 -15.13 0.68
N ASN A 67 -6.42 -14.70 -0.23
CA ASN A 67 -7.37 -13.63 0.04
C ASN A 67 -8.50 -14.13 0.94
N LEU A 68 -8.63 -13.58 2.13
CA LEU A 68 -9.63 -13.95 3.13
C LEU A 68 -11.05 -13.47 2.79
N LEU A 69 -11.21 -12.61 1.77
CA LEU A 69 -12.53 -12.16 1.30
C LEU A 69 -13.22 -13.16 0.34
N TYR A 70 -12.60 -14.32 0.09
CA TYR A 70 -13.22 -15.39 -0.69
C TYR A 70 -14.10 -16.30 0.17
N TRP A 71 -14.91 -17.09 -0.52
CA TRP A 71 -15.86 -18.03 0.04
C TRP A 71 -15.38 -19.44 -0.24
N LYS A 72 -15.63 -20.35 0.70
CA LYS A 72 -15.25 -21.75 0.59
C LYS A 72 -16.43 -22.66 0.84
N TYR A 73 -16.54 -23.72 0.06
CA TYR A 73 -17.49 -24.82 0.27
C TYR A 73 -16.83 -26.16 -0.06
N TYR A 74 -17.42 -27.24 0.47
CA TYR A 74 -16.98 -28.59 0.15
C TYR A 74 -17.85 -29.17 -0.97
N ASP A 75 -17.25 -29.47 -2.13
CA ASP A 75 -17.94 -30.13 -3.23
C ASP A 75 -18.00 -31.63 -2.97
N SER A 76 -19.19 -32.14 -2.66
CA SER A 76 -19.40 -33.57 -2.37
C SER A 76 -19.22 -34.49 -3.58
N ILE A 77 -19.34 -33.98 -4.81
CA ILE A 77 -19.18 -34.74 -6.06
C ILE A 77 -17.70 -34.89 -6.37
N MET A 78 -16.97 -33.76 -6.35
CA MET A 78 -15.54 -33.72 -6.65
C MET A 78 -14.68 -34.15 -5.45
N LYS A 79 -15.26 -34.19 -4.25
CA LYS A 79 -14.61 -34.50 -2.97
C LYS A 79 -13.45 -33.56 -2.65
N GLU A 80 -13.63 -32.27 -2.93
CA GLU A 80 -12.62 -31.24 -2.72
C GLU A 80 -13.23 -29.95 -2.17
N GLU A 81 -12.38 -29.14 -1.54
CA GLU A 81 -12.73 -27.79 -1.09
C GLU A 81 -12.57 -26.82 -2.26
N VAL A 82 -13.64 -26.10 -2.59
CA VAL A 82 -13.66 -25.14 -3.69
C VAL A 82 -13.74 -23.73 -3.12
N THR A 83 -12.94 -22.81 -3.67
CA THR A 83 -12.92 -21.40 -3.29
C THR A 83 -13.52 -20.53 -4.40
N THR A 84 -14.44 -19.64 -4.04
CA THR A 84 -15.14 -18.74 -4.97
C THR A 84 -14.98 -17.28 -4.54
N SER A 85 -15.12 -16.36 -5.51
CA SER A 85 -15.03 -14.92 -5.24
C SER A 85 -16.29 -14.32 -4.63
N SER A 86 -17.41 -15.06 -4.62
CA SER A 86 -18.70 -14.63 -4.08
C SER A 86 -19.42 -15.80 -3.40
N GLU A 87 -20.33 -15.48 -2.49
CA GLU A 87 -21.23 -16.44 -1.85
C GLU A 87 -22.12 -17.10 -2.91
N LEU A 88 -22.22 -18.43 -2.90
CA LEU A 88 -23.11 -19.17 -3.81
C LEU A 88 -24.48 -19.31 -3.14
N SER A 89 -25.56 -19.04 -3.88
CA SER A 89 -26.92 -19.05 -3.31
C SER A 89 -27.47 -20.46 -3.04
N TRP A 90 -26.88 -21.50 -3.63
CA TRP A 90 -27.35 -22.89 -3.55
C TRP A 90 -26.50 -23.80 -2.66
N GLU A 91 -25.42 -23.28 -2.07
CA GLU A 91 -24.48 -24.07 -1.27
C GLU A 91 -24.16 -23.36 0.04
N LYS A 92 -23.85 -24.11 1.10
CA LYS A 92 -23.49 -23.50 2.38
C LYS A 92 -22.01 -23.08 2.38
N CYS A 93 -21.75 -21.87 1.91
CA CYS A 93 -20.40 -21.30 1.93
C CYS A 93 -20.00 -20.77 3.31
N THR A 94 -18.71 -20.78 3.61
CA THR A 94 -18.10 -20.07 4.75
C THR A 94 -17.10 -19.06 4.21
N GLN A 95 -17.12 -17.82 4.71
CA GLN A 95 -16.14 -16.82 4.30
C GLN A 95 -14.78 -17.16 4.92
N LEU A 96 -13.68 -17.05 4.15
CA LEU A 96 -12.36 -17.43 4.65
C LEU A 96 -11.90 -16.60 5.85
N ILE A 97 -12.35 -15.34 5.97
CA ILE A 97 -12.10 -14.49 7.14
C ILE A 97 -12.67 -15.08 8.44
N ASP A 98 -13.72 -15.91 8.36
CA ASP A 98 -14.31 -16.57 9.53
C ASP A 98 -13.39 -17.68 10.08
N ALA A 99 -12.41 -18.12 9.30
CA ALA A 99 -11.46 -19.18 9.69
C ALA A 99 -10.29 -18.69 10.57
N ILE A 100 -10.15 -17.38 10.77
CA ILE A 100 -9.12 -16.78 11.64
C ILE A 100 -9.74 -16.17 12.91
N GLY A 101 -8.96 -16.10 13.99
CA GLY A 101 -9.39 -15.57 15.28
C GLY A 101 -9.42 -14.03 15.32
N ASP A 102 -10.20 -13.46 16.23
CA ASP A 102 -10.37 -12.00 16.35
C ASP A 102 -9.09 -11.24 16.74
N GLY A 103 -8.13 -11.94 17.35
CA GLY A 103 -6.80 -11.43 17.70
C GLY A 103 -5.73 -11.69 16.63
N ASP A 104 -6.06 -12.36 15.53
CA ASP A 104 -5.12 -12.58 14.44
C ASP A 104 -4.91 -11.28 13.66
N THR A 105 -3.68 -11.06 13.23
CA THR A 105 -3.34 -9.90 12.40
C THR A 105 -3.74 -10.12 10.96
N VAL A 106 -4.22 -9.06 10.33
CA VAL A 106 -4.61 -8.99 8.92
C VAL A 106 -4.12 -7.68 8.32
N SER A 107 -4.04 -7.66 6.99
CA SER A 107 -3.77 -6.45 6.22
C SER A 107 -4.80 -6.31 5.11
N LEU A 108 -5.43 -5.15 5.04
CA LEU A 108 -6.44 -4.81 4.05
C LEU A 108 -5.80 -3.98 2.94
N GLN A 109 -5.87 -4.47 1.71
CA GLN A 109 -5.43 -3.74 0.54
C GLN A 109 -6.62 -3.33 -0.33
N ILE A 110 -6.58 -2.09 -0.81
CA ILE A 110 -7.60 -1.48 -1.65
C ILE A 110 -6.91 -0.96 -2.91
N ASN A 111 -7.30 -1.50 -4.07
CA ASN A 111 -6.79 -1.08 -5.37
C ASN A 111 -7.83 -0.17 -6.00
N LEU A 112 -7.41 1.05 -6.32
CA LEU A 112 -8.22 2.07 -6.92
C LEU A 112 -7.74 2.39 -8.33
N VAL A 113 -8.69 2.70 -9.20
CA VAL A 113 -8.43 3.35 -10.48
C VAL A 113 -8.94 4.78 -10.38
N TRP A 114 -8.02 5.73 -10.54
CA TRP A 114 -8.32 7.14 -10.61
C TRP A 114 -8.31 7.57 -12.07
N THR A 115 -9.43 8.11 -12.56
CA THR A 115 -9.47 8.79 -13.85
C THR A 115 -9.31 10.27 -13.61
N ASP A 116 -8.27 10.88 -14.16
CA ASP A 116 -7.99 12.30 -13.97
C ASP A 116 -8.82 13.22 -14.89
N SER A 117 -8.63 14.54 -14.79
CA SER A 117 -9.36 15.52 -15.59
C SER A 117 -9.09 15.47 -17.10
N MET A 118 -8.05 14.75 -17.51
CA MET A 118 -7.65 14.50 -18.89
C MET A 118 -8.11 13.11 -19.37
N GLU A 119 -8.98 12.44 -18.62
CA GLU A 119 -9.48 11.09 -18.88
C GLU A 119 -8.41 10.00 -18.84
N GLN A 120 -7.24 10.28 -18.23
CA GLN A 120 -6.18 9.30 -18.08
C GLN A 120 -6.43 8.44 -16.84
N LYS A 121 -6.26 7.12 -16.99
CA LYS A 121 -6.43 6.15 -15.90
C LYS A 121 -5.10 5.90 -15.19
N GLN A 122 -5.11 6.18 -13.90
CA GLN A 122 -4.00 6.01 -12.97
C GLN A 122 -4.36 4.95 -11.93
N LYS A 123 -3.35 4.28 -11.36
CA LYS A 123 -3.56 3.26 -10.33
C LYS A 123 -3.09 3.76 -8.97
N ILE A 124 -3.91 3.57 -7.96
CA ILE A 124 -3.59 3.89 -6.56
C ILE A 124 -3.79 2.62 -5.75
N TYR A 125 -2.75 2.16 -5.09
CA TYR A 125 -2.78 1.00 -4.22
C TYR A 125 -2.67 1.48 -2.79
N LEU A 126 -3.68 1.23 -1.97
CA LEU A 126 -3.72 1.59 -0.55
C LEU A 126 -3.58 0.32 0.28
N LEU A 127 -2.79 0.39 1.35
CA LEU A 127 -2.62 -0.68 2.32
C LEU A 127 -2.91 -0.17 3.73
N LEU A 128 -3.78 -0.90 4.41
CA LEU A 128 -3.95 -0.83 5.85
C LEU A 128 -3.32 -2.08 6.48
N GLY A 129 -2.09 -1.94 6.98
CA GLY A 129 -1.27 -3.04 7.48
C GLY A 129 -1.39 -3.24 8.99
N GLY A 130 -1.36 -4.50 9.42
CA GLY A 130 -1.26 -4.87 10.83
C GLY A 130 -2.50 -4.55 11.66
N LEU A 131 -3.68 -4.65 11.06
CA LEU A 131 -4.96 -4.64 11.76
C LEU A 131 -5.12 -5.96 12.52
N LEU A 132 -5.85 -5.97 13.64
CA LEU A 132 -6.46 -7.20 14.16
C LEU A 132 -7.76 -7.47 13.41
N LYS A 133 -8.17 -8.73 13.27
CA LYS A 133 -9.49 -9.05 12.70
C LYS A 133 -10.62 -8.29 13.41
N SER A 134 -10.54 -8.20 14.74
CA SER A 134 -11.50 -7.44 15.55
C SER A 134 -11.59 -5.95 15.19
N ASP A 135 -10.52 -5.35 14.68
CA ASP A 135 -10.53 -3.93 14.27
C ASP A 135 -11.48 -3.69 13.09
N LEU A 136 -11.70 -4.70 12.23
CA LEU A 136 -12.63 -4.59 11.09
C LEU A 136 -14.08 -4.39 11.54
N ALA A 137 -14.42 -4.71 12.79
CA ALA A 137 -15.73 -4.47 13.37
C ALA A 137 -15.84 -3.12 14.12
N SER A 138 -14.71 -2.43 14.35
CA SER A 138 -14.63 -1.18 15.12
C SER A 138 -14.25 0.00 14.22
N LEU A 139 -15.15 0.40 13.33
CA LEU A 139 -14.95 1.56 12.46
C LEU A 139 -15.32 2.88 13.20
N PRO A 140 -14.68 4.02 12.88
CA PRO A 140 -13.66 4.20 11.84
C PRO A 140 -12.27 3.66 12.23
N LEU A 141 -11.48 3.29 11.23
CA LEU A 141 -10.06 2.97 11.38
C LEU A 141 -9.23 4.12 10.84
N ASP A 142 -8.59 4.85 11.74
CA ASP A 142 -7.66 5.93 11.43
C ASP A 142 -6.24 5.41 11.53
N MET A 143 -5.47 5.56 10.44
CA MET A 143 -4.11 5.04 10.36
C MET A 143 -3.17 6.04 9.69
N GLU A 144 -1.97 6.12 10.23
CA GLU A 144 -0.91 6.99 9.74
C GLU A 144 0.18 6.17 9.05
N TYR A 145 0.92 6.83 8.18
CA TYR A 145 2.07 6.22 7.53
C TYR A 145 3.18 5.85 8.53
N ASP A 146 3.70 4.64 8.40
CA ASP A 146 4.87 4.16 9.14
C ASP A 146 5.85 3.50 8.16
N ALA A 147 6.98 4.18 7.90
CA ALA A 147 8.01 3.71 6.96
C ALA A 147 8.62 2.36 7.38
N GLU A 148 8.67 2.10 8.68
CA GLU A 148 9.34 0.92 9.24
C GLU A 148 8.34 -0.16 9.64
N ALA A 149 7.02 0.13 9.57
CA ALA A 149 5.93 -0.71 10.05
C ALA A 149 6.22 -1.31 11.44
N LEU A 150 6.90 -0.53 12.30
CA LEU A 150 7.21 -0.93 13.67
C LEU A 150 5.96 -0.96 14.54
N THR A 151 4.92 -0.26 14.10
CA THR A 151 3.62 -0.21 14.74
C THR A 151 2.60 -1.09 14.00
N LEU A 152 1.78 -1.80 14.78
CA LEU A 152 0.51 -2.32 14.27
C LEU A 152 -0.36 -1.13 13.87
N LYS A 153 -1.19 -1.30 12.84
CA LYS A 153 -2.07 -0.27 12.27
C LYS A 153 -1.29 0.86 11.58
N HIS A 154 -0.72 0.55 10.42
CA HIS A 154 -0.02 1.55 9.60
C HIS A 154 -0.59 1.62 8.19
N PHE A 155 -0.46 2.80 7.60
CA PHE A 155 -0.85 3.09 6.24
C PHE A 155 0.36 3.05 5.30
N ALA A 156 0.18 2.51 4.11
CA ALA A 156 1.12 2.66 3.01
C ALA A 156 0.37 2.79 1.69
N SER A 157 0.97 3.46 0.71
CA SER A 157 0.42 3.52 -0.63
C SER A 157 1.47 3.51 -1.73
N ILE A 158 1.06 3.01 -2.89
CA ILE A 158 1.83 3.07 -4.13
C ILE A 158 0.93 3.69 -5.19
N VAL A 159 1.42 4.71 -5.89
CA VAL A 159 0.70 5.38 -6.97
C VAL A 159 1.45 5.24 -8.28
N GLN A 160 0.77 4.73 -9.29
CA GLN A 160 1.31 4.59 -10.63
C GLN A 160 0.63 5.58 -11.56
N ILE A 161 1.42 6.56 -12.03
CA ILE A 161 1.01 7.56 -13.00
C ILE A 161 1.51 7.13 -14.37
N LYS A 162 0.57 6.86 -15.27
CA LYS A 162 0.81 6.53 -16.67
C LYS A 162 0.61 7.77 -17.53
N TYR A 163 1.63 8.08 -18.32
CA TYR A 163 1.63 9.19 -19.27
C TYR A 163 1.21 8.74 -20.67
N GLU A 164 0.84 9.70 -21.52
CA GLU A 164 0.45 9.47 -22.91
C GLU A 164 1.53 8.79 -23.75
N ASP A 165 2.80 9.04 -23.45
CA ASP A 165 3.95 8.42 -24.12
C ASP A 165 4.20 6.98 -23.68
N GLY A 166 3.35 6.43 -22.79
CA GLY A 166 3.43 5.08 -22.26
C GLY A 166 4.38 4.93 -21.08
N LYS A 167 5.11 5.99 -20.67
CA LYS A 167 5.92 5.94 -19.45
C LYS A 167 5.02 5.80 -18.23
N THR A 168 5.51 5.04 -17.26
CA THR A 168 4.86 4.88 -15.96
C THR A 168 5.82 5.33 -14.88
N GLU A 169 5.40 6.27 -14.05
CA GLU A 169 6.09 6.65 -12.83
C GLU A 169 5.40 5.96 -11.65
N THR A 170 6.20 5.41 -10.73
CA THR A 170 5.71 4.78 -9.51
C THR A 170 6.19 5.61 -8.33
N TYR A 171 5.25 6.07 -7.52
CA TYR A 171 5.47 6.84 -6.30
C TYR A 171 5.13 5.97 -5.11
N GLU A 172 6.07 5.81 -4.19
CA GLU A 172 5.85 5.13 -2.92
C GLU A 172 5.60 6.18 -1.84
N SER A 173 4.61 5.96 -0.98
CA SER A 173 4.30 6.89 0.11
C SER A 173 5.48 7.05 1.06
N VAL A 174 5.79 8.29 1.38
CA VAL A 174 6.75 8.70 2.41
C VAL A 174 6.07 9.40 3.59
N SER A 175 4.80 9.77 3.44
CA SER A 175 3.91 10.18 4.51
C SER A 175 2.45 10.06 4.05
N GLY A 176 1.52 10.13 4.99
CA GLY A 176 0.09 10.11 4.69
C GLY A 176 -0.74 9.57 5.83
N GLU A 177 -2.05 9.60 5.62
CA GLU A 177 -3.03 9.08 6.55
C GLU A 177 -4.23 8.52 5.79
N MET A 178 -4.94 7.59 6.42
CA MET A 178 -6.16 7.02 5.89
C MET A 178 -7.18 6.83 7.02
N SER A 179 -8.43 7.20 6.74
CA SER A 179 -9.57 6.92 7.60
C SER A 179 -10.56 6.05 6.85
N LEU A 180 -10.77 4.82 7.32
CA LEU A 180 -11.76 3.88 6.80
C LEU A 180 -13.03 3.96 7.66
N THR A 181 -14.10 4.52 7.12
CA THR A 181 -15.36 4.77 7.86
C THR A 181 -16.41 3.69 7.61
N ARG A 182 -16.29 2.93 6.53
CA ARG A 182 -17.15 1.77 6.22
C ARG A 182 -16.33 0.67 5.57
N PHE A 183 -16.55 -0.57 5.99
CA PHE A 183 -16.07 -1.78 5.33
C PHE A 183 -17.09 -2.90 5.50
N ASP A 184 -17.64 -3.39 4.39
CA ASP A 184 -18.47 -4.58 4.36
C ASP A 184 -17.68 -5.71 3.69
N PRO A 185 -17.19 -6.73 4.42
CA PRO A 185 -16.39 -7.80 3.85
C PRO A 185 -17.19 -8.73 2.91
N ARG A 186 -18.53 -8.72 2.95
CA ARG A 186 -19.36 -9.55 2.08
C ARG A 186 -19.54 -8.93 0.70
N THR A 187 -19.89 -7.65 0.68
CA THR A 187 -20.09 -6.89 -0.57
C THR A 187 -18.82 -6.21 -1.06
N VAL A 188 -17.79 -6.15 -0.22
CA VAL A 188 -16.53 -5.45 -0.47
C VAL A 188 -16.75 -3.92 -0.60
N ALA A 189 -17.86 -3.41 -0.07
CA ALA A 189 -18.16 -1.98 -0.05
C ALA A 189 -17.27 -1.26 0.97
N ILE A 190 -16.64 -0.16 0.55
CA ILE A 190 -15.67 0.61 1.35
C ILE A 190 -16.10 2.08 1.34
N ALA A 191 -15.87 2.82 2.43
CA ALA A 191 -15.94 4.28 2.43
C ALA A 191 -14.85 4.87 3.32
N GLY A 192 -14.35 6.05 2.96
CA GLY A 192 -13.27 6.67 3.71
C GLY A 192 -12.64 7.89 3.04
N SER A 193 -11.54 8.31 3.65
CA SER A 193 -10.68 9.40 3.18
C SER A 193 -9.23 8.93 3.21
N PHE A 194 -8.41 9.44 2.32
CA PHE A 194 -6.97 9.22 2.39
C PHE A 194 -6.20 10.40 1.83
N GLU A 195 -5.01 10.59 2.38
CA GLU A 195 -4.00 11.50 1.90
C GLU A 195 -2.66 10.77 1.84
N PHE A 196 -1.89 11.00 0.78
CA PHE A 196 -0.51 10.50 0.70
C PHE A 196 0.40 11.57 0.10
N GLU A 197 1.66 11.53 0.54
CA GLU A 197 2.79 12.12 -0.16
C GLU A 197 3.68 10.99 -0.65
N GLY A 198 3.91 10.92 -1.96
CA GLY A 198 4.70 9.88 -2.61
C GLY A 198 5.97 10.42 -3.25
N ASN A 199 7.04 9.65 -3.20
CA ASN A 199 8.34 10.01 -3.79
C ASN A 199 8.69 9.09 -4.97
N CYS A 200 9.17 9.68 -6.07
CA CYS A 200 9.81 8.99 -7.18
C CYS A 200 11.12 9.71 -7.52
N ILE A 201 12.27 9.16 -7.09
CA ILE A 201 13.61 9.67 -7.42
C ILE A 201 13.76 11.18 -7.10
N GLY A 202 13.26 11.60 -5.94
CA GLY A 202 13.33 12.99 -5.49
C GLY A 202 12.23 13.90 -6.04
N TRP A 203 11.28 13.36 -6.81
CA TRP A 203 10.05 14.06 -7.19
C TRP A 203 8.94 13.69 -6.23
N VAL A 204 8.28 14.70 -5.68
CA VAL A 204 7.25 14.52 -4.67
C VAL A 204 5.88 14.86 -5.24
N LYS A 205 4.92 13.95 -5.03
CA LYS A 205 3.52 14.14 -5.38
C LYS A 205 2.63 13.94 -4.18
N ARG A 206 1.67 14.85 -3.98
CA ARG A 206 0.63 14.73 -2.95
C ARG A 206 -0.71 14.44 -3.59
N GLY A 207 -1.45 13.47 -3.07
CA GLY A 207 -2.83 13.18 -3.45
C GLY A 207 -3.74 13.20 -2.23
N THR A 208 -4.89 13.86 -2.37
CA THR A 208 -5.91 13.93 -1.31
C THR A 208 -7.27 13.51 -1.87
N PHE A 209 -7.98 12.67 -1.13
CA PHE A 209 -9.35 12.24 -1.42
C PHE A 209 -10.18 12.21 -0.14
N LEU A 210 -11.32 12.89 -0.14
CA LEU A 210 -12.12 13.12 1.07
C LEU A 210 -13.52 12.52 0.96
N ASN A 211 -13.92 11.78 2.00
CA ASN A 211 -15.27 11.28 2.26
C ASN A 211 -15.91 10.53 1.08
N GLY A 212 -15.12 9.76 0.33
CA GLY A 212 -15.65 9.02 -0.79
C GLY A 212 -16.21 7.66 -0.39
N VAL A 213 -17.15 7.20 -1.21
CA VAL A 213 -17.67 5.85 -1.18
C VAL A 213 -17.04 5.10 -2.35
N PHE A 214 -16.48 3.95 -2.04
CA PHE A 214 -15.71 3.10 -2.92
C PHE A 214 -16.55 1.84 -3.19
N GLU A 215 -17.21 1.80 -4.34
CA GLU A 215 -17.98 0.64 -4.78
C GLU A 215 -17.29 -0.03 -5.96
N LYS A 216 -17.41 -1.35 -6.02
CA LYS A 216 -16.95 -2.14 -7.17
C LYS A 216 -17.96 -1.96 -8.30
N GLU A 217 -17.50 -1.62 -9.50
CA GLU A 217 -18.34 -1.59 -10.71
C GLU A 217 -18.94 -2.97 -11.03
#